data_AF-A0A2W6ZX08-F1
#
_entry.id   AF-A0A2W6ZX08-F1
#
_cell.length_a   1.000
_cell.length_b   1.000
_cell.length_c   1.000
_cell.angle_alpha   90.00
_cell.angle_beta   90.00
_cell.angle_gamma   90.00
#
_symmetry.space_group_name_H-M   'P 1'
#
loop_
_entity.id
_entity.type
_entity.pdbx_description
1 polymer ?
#
loop_
_entity_poly.entity_id
_entity_poly.type
_entity_poly.pdbx_seq_one_letter_code
_entity_poly.pdbx_strand_id
1 'polypeptide(L)' 'MNDNDISNAKDPDLRASLGALRRAAQQARKTAIQTQTNLVIVKDGRMQRISADELRQQAKAEQKPQV' A
#
# COMPACT_ATOMS: atom_id res chain seq x y z
N MET A 1 10.79 -4.83 -8.01
CA MET A 1 11.50 -3.66 -7.46
C MET A 1 12.01 -4.09 -6.09
N ASN A 2 13.31 -3.98 -5.80
CA ASN A 2 13.83 -4.34 -4.48
C ASN A 2 13.58 -3.17 -3.54
N ASP A 3 12.71 -3.35 -2.54
CA ASP A 3 12.35 -2.30 -1.56
C ASP A 3 13.56 -1.79 -0.75
N ASN A 4 14.59 -2.64 -0.61
CA ASN A 4 15.86 -2.32 0.04
C ASN A 4 16.74 -1.37 -0.78
N ASP A 5 16.49 -1.19 -2.07
CA ASP A 5 17.37 -0.43 -2.97
C ASP A 5 17.11 1.08 -2.88
N ILE A 6 15.83 1.48 -2.83
CA ILE A 6 15.47 2.91 -2.78
C ILE A 6 15.78 3.55 -1.42
N SER A 7 15.72 2.76 -0.35
CA SER A 7 16.08 3.22 1.01
C SER A 7 17.58 3.47 1.17
N ASN A 8 18.40 3.01 0.22
CA ASN A 8 19.84 3.22 0.16
C ASN A 8 20.25 4.19 -0.96
N ALA A 9 19.28 4.88 -1.57
CA ALA A 9 19.56 5.83 -2.64
C ALA A 9 20.54 6.93 -2.18
N LYS A 10 21.48 7.28 -3.08
CA LYS A 10 22.40 8.41 -2.88
C LYS A 10 21.63 9.72 -2.74
N ASP A 11 20.55 9.85 -3.50
CA ASP A 11 19.63 10.97 -3.44
C ASP A 11 18.78 10.92 -2.15
N PRO A 12 18.86 11.95 -1.28
CA PRO A 12 18.08 12.03 -0.05
C PRO A 12 16.56 12.02 -0.25
N ASP A 13 16.06 12.62 -1.33
CA ASP A 13 14.62 12.72 -1.60
C ASP A 13 14.06 11.36 -2.00
N LEU A 14 14.80 10.60 -2.82
CA LEU A 14 14.45 9.23 -3.15
C LEU A 14 14.43 8.35 -1.90
N ARG A 15 15.36 8.54 -0.97
CA ARG A 15 15.40 7.80 0.30
C ARG A 15 14.15 8.04 1.15
N ALA A 16 13.72 9.30 1.25
CA ALA A 16 12.54 9.69 1.99
C ALA A 16 11.23 9.29 1.30
N SER A 17 11.24 9.13 -0.03
CA SER A 17 10.06 8.86 -0.85
C SER A 17 9.34 7.57 -0.45
N LEU A 18 10.06 6.51 -0.04
CA LEU A 18 9.46 5.24 0.35
C LEU A 18 8.49 5.39 1.53
N GLY A 19 8.87 6.19 2.53
CA GLY A 19 8.00 6.50 3.67
C GLY A 19 6.74 7.26 3.24
N ALA A 20 6.88 8.23 2.33
CA ALA A 20 5.76 8.97 1.77
C ALA A 20 4.80 8.07 0.97
N LEU A 21 5.34 7.18 0.12
CA LEU A 21 4.57 6.23 -0.68
C LEU A 21 3.81 5.24 0.19
N ARG A 22 4.43 4.72 1.27
CA ARG A 22 3.75 3.84 2.23
C ARG A 22 2.57 4.55 2.90
N ARG A 23 2.74 5.80 3.32
CA ARG A 23 1.63 6.60 3.89
C ARG A 23 0.53 6.85 2.85
N ALA A 24 0.89 7.19 1.63
CA ALA A 24 -0.06 7.41 0.54
C ALA A 24 -0.87 6.13 0.23
N ALA A 25 -0.20 4.97 0.18
CA ALA A 25 -0.86 3.68 -0.01
C ALA A 25 -1.86 3.36 1.11
N GLN A 26 -1.49 3.64 2.37
CA GLN A 26 -2.40 3.46 3.51
C GLN A 26 -3.62 4.38 3.43
N GLN A 27 -3.43 5.65 3.08
CA GLN A 27 -4.54 6.58 2.87
C GLN A 27 -5.44 6.15 1.70
N ALA A 28 -4.87 5.70 0.58
CA ALA A 28 -5.65 5.21 -0.56
C ALA A 28 -6.56 4.03 -0.18
N ARG A 29 -6.06 3.06 0.61
CA ARG A 29 -6.89 1.94 1.13
C ARG A 29 -8.02 2.46 2.02
N LYS A 30 -7.70 3.38 2.94
CA LYS A 30 -8.70 3.98 3.83
C LYS A 30 -9.80 4.71 3.05
N THR A 31 -9.42 5.54 2.08
CA THR A 31 -10.37 6.26 1.22
C THR A 31 -11.23 5.31 0.39
N ALA A 32 -10.65 4.27 -0.19
CA ALA A 32 -11.41 3.25 -0.94
C ALA A 32 -12.45 2.54 -0.06
N ILE A 33 -12.09 2.18 1.17
CA ILE A 33 -13.01 1.59 2.15
C ILE A 33 -14.14 2.58 2.50
N GLN A 34 -13.80 3.84 2.79
CA GLN A 34 -14.76 4.86 3.21
C GLN A 34 -15.73 5.26 2.09
N THR A 35 -15.27 5.30 0.84
CA THR A 35 -16.07 5.68 -0.33
C THR A 35 -16.72 4.50 -1.03
N GLN A 36 -16.52 3.28 -0.52
CA GLN A 36 -17.02 2.04 -1.11
C GLN A 36 -16.59 1.86 -2.59
N THR A 37 -15.37 2.27 -2.92
CA THR A 37 -14.81 2.17 -4.27
C THR A 37 -13.75 1.07 -4.35
N ASN A 38 -13.48 0.62 -5.58
CA ASN A 38 -12.42 -0.35 -5.83
C ASN A 38 -11.06 0.36 -5.86
N LEU A 39 -10.04 -0.29 -5.29
CA LEU A 39 -8.64 0.13 -5.42
C LEU A 39 -7.97 -0.71 -6.51
N VAL A 40 -7.39 -0.04 -7.52
CA VAL A 40 -6.61 -0.72 -8.57
C VAL A 40 -5.13 -0.54 -8.26
N ILE A 41 -4.39 -1.64 -8.21
CA ILE A 41 -2.94 -1.64 -8.01
C ILE A 41 -2.24 -2.42 -9.13
N VAL A 42 -0.95 -2.17 -9.32
CA VAL A 42 -0.09 -3.02 -10.14
C VAL A 42 0.78 -3.84 -9.22
N LYS A 43 0.66 -5.16 -9.31
CA LYS A 43 1.49 -6.11 -8.56
C LYS A 43 2.05 -7.13 -9.54
N ASP A 44 3.36 -7.33 -9.51
CA ASP A 44 4.06 -8.26 -10.41
C ASP A 44 3.76 -8.01 -11.90
N GLY A 45 3.68 -6.72 -12.26
CA GLY A 45 3.38 -6.28 -13.63
C GLY A 45 1.92 -6.48 -14.07
N ARG A 46 1.04 -6.93 -13.17
CA ARG A 46 -0.38 -7.18 -13.47
C ARG A 46 -1.27 -6.19 -12.72
N MET A 47 -2.29 -5.70 -13.41
CA MET A 47 -3.35 -4.93 -12.78
C MET A 47 -4.21 -5.85 -11.91
N GLN A 48 -4.37 -5.46 -10.64
CA GLN A 48 -5.24 -6.12 -9.68
C GLN A 48 -6.25 -5.11 -9.18
N ARG A 49 -7.53 -5.48 -9.23
CA ARG A 49 -8.62 -4.69 -8.66
C ARG A 49 -9.03 -5.33 -7.35
N ILE A 50 -9.01 -4.54 -6.28
CA ILE A 50 -9.37 -4.96 -4.93
C ILE A 50 -10.62 -4.20 -4.52
N SER A 51 -11.65 -4.92 -4.09
CA SER A 51 -12.89 -4.33 -3.61
C SER A 51 -12.74 -3.71 -2.22
N ALA A 52 -13.64 -2.79 -1.87
CA ALA A 52 -13.69 -2.22 -0.53
C ALA A 52 -13.89 -3.29 0.57
N ASP A 53 -14.61 -4.37 0.27
CA ASP A 53 -14.80 -5.50 1.19
C ASP A 53 -13.51 -6.27 1.44
N GLU A 54 -12.76 -6.60 0.38
CA GLU A 54 -11.46 -7.26 0.50
C GLU A 54 -10.47 -6.39 1.28
N LEU A 55 -10.45 -5.07 1.04
CA LEU A 55 -9.63 -4.13 1.80
C LEU A 55 -10.00 -4.11 3.29
N ARG A 56 -11.29 -4.18 3.65
CA ARG A 56 -11.73 -4.30 5.04
C ARG A 56 -11.25 -5.59 5.69
N GLN A 57 -11.28 -6.70 4.96
CA GLN A 57 -10.79 -7.99 5.45
C GLN A 57 -9.27 -7.96 5.68
N GLN A 58 -8.51 -7.37 4.73
CA GLN A 58 -7.07 -7.18 4.86
C GLN A 58 -6.72 -6.31 6.08
N ALA A 59 -7.41 -5.18 6.27
CA ALA A 59 -7.18 -4.31 7.42
C ALA A 59 -7.47 -5.02 8.76
N LYS A 60 -8.47 -5.91 8.82
CA LYS A 60 -8.76 -6.73 10.00
C LYS A 60 -7.70 -7.82 10.22
N ALA A 61 -7.16 -8.40 9.16
CA ALA A 61 -6.11 -9.41 9.24
C ALA A 61 -4.78 -8.81 9.71
N GLU A 62 -4.42 -7.61 9.22
CA GLU A 62 -3.22 -6.87 9.63
C GLU A 62 -3.27 -6.40 11.09
N GLN A 63 -4.47 -6.26 11.67
CA GLN A 63 -4.67 -5.85 13.07
C GLN A 63 -4.62 -7.01 14.07
N LYS A 64 -4.75 -8.27 13.62
CA LYS A 64 -4.55 -9.42 14.51
C LYS A 64 -3.04 -9.63 14.64
N PRO A 65 -2.42 -9.39 15.81
CA PRO A 65 -1.04 -9.81 16.02
C PRO A 65 -1.03 -11.32 15.85
N GLN A 66 -0.16 -11.80 14.96
CA GLN A 66 0.20 -13.21 14.93
C GLN A 66 0.82 -13.51 16.31
N VAL A 67 0.06 -14.24 17.13
CA VAL A 67 0.45 -14.71 18.47
C VAL A 67 1.68 -15.60 18.41
#